data_AF-A0A398DBX1-F1
#
_entry.id   AF-A0A398DBX1-F1
#
_cell.length_a   1.000
_cell.length_b   1.000
_cell.length_c   1.000
_cell.angle_alpha   90.00
_cell.angle_beta   90.00
_cell.angle_gamma   90.00
#
_symmetry.space_group_name_H-M   'P 1'
#
loop_
_entity.id
_entity.type
_entity.pdbx_description
1 polymer ?
#
loop_
_entity_poly.entity_id
_entity_poly.type
_entity_poly.pdbx_seq_one_letter_code
_entity_poly.pdbx_strand_id
1 'polypeptide(L)'
;MGGSLMYKPTTKLSVVLTEHPRAAAYLASINPQLKLLGNPVVIGLMAPRTDLRKVAERAGWTVEELEAAIVRSDTEGTAPATSGEAPAKIKEDLKAVLRKLYAGEDPVTCKAQFKELIAKADPLLIATAEAELAREGFSTDQLMEACDVHMDVFRDQLASSRTVVPDGHPLKLFIREQDAIIDWLEQGFTLARTLSALDGYVAAESTLAELRALMQHLHEAQSHDARQENTLFPLLERYGVEEPPAIMWAEHNRMKATRDIIDKTIRETPDAMSYAQFAQVLAGAFQQWLETFVQHAKKEQEILYNVALDLLSEKDWQDLQQESQELGFFALPGEENR
;
A
#
# COMPACT_ATOMS: atom_id res chain seq x y z
N MET A 1 -34.61 32.82 -6.28
CA MET A 1 -34.19 33.14 -4.90
C MET A 1 -33.04 32.21 -4.59
N GLY A 2 -31.80 32.70 -4.61
CA GLY A 2 -30.64 31.89 -4.25
C GLY A 2 -30.65 31.66 -2.75
N GLY A 3 -31.04 30.46 -2.31
CA GLY A 3 -30.83 30.04 -0.93
C GLY A 3 -29.33 30.07 -0.66
N SER A 4 -28.92 30.65 0.47
CA SER A 4 -27.52 30.58 0.89
C SER A 4 -27.18 29.11 1.10
N LEU A 5 -26.17 28.61 0.39
CA LEU A 5 -25.60 27.28 0.60
C LEU A 5 -25.21 27.11 2.08
N MET A 6 -25.51 25.94 2.64
CA MET A 6 -25.15 25.59 4.01
C MET A 6 -23.64 25.36 4.13
N TYR A 7 -23.02 24.82 3.09
CA TYR A 7 -21.58 24.58 2.98
C TYR A 7 -20.99 25.36 1.81
N LYS A 8 -19.68 25.64 1.89
CA LYS A 8 -18.97 26.16 0.72
C LYS A 8 -18.76 25.01 -0.26
N PRO A 9 -18.74 25.25 -1.58
CA PRO A 9 -18.38 24.22 -2.57
C PRO A 9 -17.02 23.56 -2.31
N THR A 10 -16.11 24.26 -1.62
CA THR A 10 -14.77 23.77 -1.25
C THR A 10 -14.73 23.03 0.09
N THR A 11 -15.84 22.91 0.83
CA THR A 11 -15.92 22.13 2.06
C THR A 11 -15.60 20.66 1.76
N LYS A 12 -14.78 20.03 2.61
CA LYS A 12 -14.41 18.62 2.46
C LYS A 12 -15.57 17.71 2.83
N LEU A 13 -15.72 16.61 2.08
CA LEU A 13 -16.75 15.63 2.32
C LEU A 13 -16.65 15.06 3.75
N SER A 14 -15.44 14.86 4.29
CA SER A 14 -15.24 14.36 5.67
C SER A 14 -15.86 15.26 6.75
N VAL A 15 -15.86 16.58 6.53
CA VAL A 15 -16.50 17.54 7.45
C VAL A 15 -18.00 17.33 7.43
N VAL A 16 -18.58 17.23 6.23
CA VAL A 16 -20.02 17.04 6.07
C VAL A 16 -20.48 15.67 6.58
N LEU A 17 -19.70 14.62 6.38
CA LEU A 17 -19.99 13.28 6.91
C LEU A 17 -19.87 13.20 8.44
N THR A 18 -19.14 14.12 9.07
CA THR A 18 -19.12 14.23 10.54
C THR A 18 -20.45 14.76 11.05
N GLU A 19 -21.04 15.73 10.35
CA GLU A 19 -22.33 16.34 10.68
C GLU A 19 -23.53 15.49 10.22
N HIS A 20 -23.36 14.76 9.12
CA HIS A 20 -24.35 13.90 8.48
C HIS A 20 -23.80 12.47 8.27
N PRO A 21 -23.67 11.64 9.33
CA PRO A 21 -23.00 10.34 9.24
C PRO A 21 -23.66 9.34 8.29
N ARG A 22 -24.93 9.57 7.92
CA ARG A 22 -25.69 8.72 6.99
C ARG A 22 -25.61 9.18 5.54
N ALA A 23 -25.05 10.36 5.29
CA ALA A 23 -25.06 10.96 3.97
C ALA A 23 -24.36 10.10 2.92
N ALA A 24 -23.20 9.51 3.23
CA ALA A 24 -22.47 8.71 2.26
C ALA A 24 -23.29 7.50 1.75
N ALA A 25 -23.84 6.70 2.67
CA ALA A 25 -24.66 5.54 2.32
C ALA A 25 -25.97 5.94 1.62
N TYR A 26 -26.61 7.02 2.06
CA TYR A 26 -27.83 7.53 1.43
C TYR A 26 -27.56 8.02 0.01
N LEU A 27 -26.53 8.85 -0.20
CA LEU A 27 -26.12 9.35 -1.51
C LEU A 27 -25.81 8.21 -2.49
N ALA A 28 -25.13 7.17 -2.01
CA ALA A 28 -24.85 5.96 -2.79
C ALA A 28 -26.12 5.20 -3.19
N SER A 29 -27.16 5.22 -2.36
CA SER A 29 -28.42 4.54 -2.64
C SER A 29 -29.30 5.26 -3.67
N ILE A 30 -29.18 6.59 -3.79
CA ILE A 30 -30.05 7.40 -4.64
C ILE A 30 -29.38 7.86 -5.95
N ASN A 31 -28.06 7.75 -6.08
CA ASN A 31 -27.34 8.11 -7.29
C ASN A 31 -26.32 7.02 -7.67
N PRO A 32 -26.49 6.34 -8.83
CA PRO A 32 -25.56 5.32 -9.31
C PRO A 32 -24.12 5.81 -9.46
N GLN A 33 -23.89 7.08 -9.79
CA GLN A 33 -22.55 7.67 -9.92
C GLN A 33 -21.85 7.86 -8.56
N LEU A 34 -22.63 7.81 -7.48
CA LEU A 34 -22.15 7.92 -6.09
C LEU A 34 -22.17 6.57 -5.37
N LYS A 35 -22.43 5.44 -6.06
CA LYS A 35 -22.51 4.09 -5.45
C LYS A 35 -21.30 3.77 -4.55
N LEU A 36 -20.14 4.31 -4.91
CA LEU A 36 -18.87 4.15 -4.17
C LEU A 36 -18.86 4.79 -2.78
N LEU A 37 -19.69 5.80 -2.55
CA LEU A 37 -19.91 6.35 -1.19
C LEU A 37 -20.61 5.35 -0.27
N GLY A 38 -21.05 4.18 -0.78
CA GLY A 38 -21.55 3.08 0.05
C GLY A 38 -20.45 2.19 0.62
N ASN A 39 -19.22 2.31 0.14
CA ASN A 39 -18.09 1.50 0.62
C ASN A 39 -17.29 2.30 1.69
N PRO A 40 -17.29 1.87 2.97
CA PRO A 40 -16.66 2.61 4.07
C PRO A 40 -15.16 2.88 3.88
N VAL A 41 -14.45 1.98 3.22
CA VAL A 41 -13.01 2.11 2.96
C VAL A 41 -12.76 3.21 1.94
N VAL A 42 -13.54 3.19 0.86
CA VAL A 42 -13.50 4.18 -0.23
C VAL A 42 -13.81 5.58 0.31
N ILE A 43 -14.82 5.71 1.17
CA ILE A 43 -15.15 6.96 1.87
C ILE A 43 -13.98 7.42 2.75
N GLY A 44 -13.40 6.53 3.57
CA GLY A 44 -12.32 6.87 4.51
C GLY A 44 -11.08 7.44 3.82
N LEU A 45 -10.75 6.94 2.63
CA LEU A 45 -9.65 7.44 1.82
C LEU A 45 -9.99 8.79 1.14
N MET A 46 -11.17 8.89 0.53
CA MET A 46 -11.53 10.03 -0.32
C MET A 46 -12.02 11.26 0.46
N ALA A 47 -12.81 11.04 1.51
CA ALA A 47 -13.59 12.11 2.13
C ALA A 47 -12.74 13.26 2.69
N PRO A 48 -11.53 13.03 3.26
CA PRO A 48 -10.65 14.12 3.70
C PRO A 48 -10.08 14.98 2.56
N ARG A 49 -10.04 14.47 1.34
CA ARG A 49 -9.35 15.09 0.19
C ARG A 49 -10.33 15.61 -0.87
N THR A 50 -11.50 15.02 -0.97
CA THR A 50 -12.57 15.40 -1.89
C THR A 50 -13.47 16.51 -1.32
N ASP A 51 -13.76 17.53 -2.14
CA ASP A 51 -14.68 18.63 -1.79
C ASP A 51 -16.08 18.44 -2.40
N LEU A 52 -17.07 19.16 -1.87
CA LEU A 52 -18.48 19.03 -2.29
C LEU A 52 -18.70 19.33 -3.76
N ARG A 53 -17.94 20.28 -4.34
CA ARG A 53 -18.02 20.57 -5.78
C ARG A 53 -17.67 19.33 -6.60
N LYS A 54 -16.57 18.64 -6.29
CA LYS A 54 -16.18 17.41 -7.00
C LYS A 54 -17.24 16.31 -6.87
N VAL A 55 -17.85 16.16 -5.69
CA VAL A 55 -18.92 15.19 -5.47
C VAL A 55 -20.15 15.54 -6.31
N ALA A 56 -20.54 16.82 -6.35
CA ALA A 56 -21.68 17.30 -7.13
C ALA A 56 -21.44 17.14 -8.64
N GLU A 57 -20.26 17.54 -9.15
CA GLU A 57 -19.86 17.36 -10.55
C GLU A 57 -19.99 15.90 -10.99
N ARG A 58 -19.48 14.97 -10.16
CA ARG A 58 -19.57 13.52 -10.42
C ARG A 58 -20.99 12.99 -10.39
N ALA A 59 -21.82 13.51 -9.48
CA ALA A 59 -23.23 13.15 -9.38
C ALA A 59 -24.07 13.68 -10.57
N GLY A 60 -23.51 14.59 -11.38
CA GLY A 60 -24.25 15.35 -12.37
C GLY A 60 -25.19 16.37 -11.74
N TRP A 61 -24.86 16.86 -10.55
CA TRP A 61 -25.68 17.75 -9.72
C TRP A 61 -25.02 19.12 -9.52
N THR A 62 -25.82 20.10 -9.13
CA THR A 62 -25.30 21.34 -8.52
C THR A 62 -24.94 21.10 -7.05
N VAL A 63 -24.14 21.99 -6.46
CA VAL A 63 -23.79 21.88 -5.03
C VAL A 63 -25.04 22.02 -4.15
N GLU A 64 -26.01 22.84 -4.56
CA GLU A 64 -27.30 23.01 -3.89
C GLU A 64 -28.11 21.69 -3.88
N GLU A 65 -28.12 20.96 -4.99
CA GLU A 65 -28.81 19.68 -5.11
C GLU A 65 -28.17 18.60 -4.23
N LEU A 66 -26.82 18.58 -4.19
CA LEU A 66 -26.06 17.72 -3.29
C LEU A 66 -26.35 18.02 -1.82
N GLU A 67 -26.34 19.30 -1.42
CA GLU A 67 -26.67 19.71 -0.05
C GLU A 67 -28.07 19.28 0.35
N ALA A 68 -29.06 19.48 -0.54
CA ALA A 68 -30.42 19.03 -0.28
C ALA A 68 -30.51 17.52 -0.07
N ALA A 69 -29.75 16.72 -0.82
CA ALA A 69 -29.67 15.28 -0.63
C ALA A 69 -28.99 14.88 0.69
N ILE A 70 -27.93 15.59 1.09
CA ILE A 70 -27.23 15.37 2.36
C ILE A 70 -28.17 15.63 3.54
N VAL A 71 -28.93 16.74 3.51
CA VAL A 71 -29.90 17.05 4.56
C VAL A 71 -31.01 15.99 4.64
N ARG A 72 -31.50 15.48 3.48
CA ARG A 72 -32.49 14.38 3.46
C ARG A 72 -31.97 13.09 4.09
N SER A 73 -30.65 12.85 4.06
CA SER A 73 -30.06 11.64 4.62
C SER A 73 -30.25 11.48 6.14
N ASP A 74 -30.40 12.60 6.87
CA ASP A 74 -30.64 12.57 8.31
C ASP A 74 -32.02 12.01 8.66
N THR A 75 -32.99 12.24 7.78
CA THR A 75 -34.38 11.83 7.96
C THR A 75 -34.70 10.51 7.27
N GLU A 76 -34.04 10.21 6.15
CA GLU A 76 -34.38 9.09 5.27
C GLU A 76 -33.31 7.97 5.23
N GLY A 77 -32.10 8.22 5.74
CA GLY A 77 -31.02 7.23 5.72
C GLY A 77 -31.18 6.14 6.79
N THR A 78 -31.06 4.87 6.40
CA THR A 78 -31.24 3.69 7.27
C THR A 78 -29.93 2.98 7.67
N ALA A 79 -28.76 3.47 7.25
CA ALA A 79 -27.46 2.81 7.49
C ALA A 79 -26.72 3.32 8.76
N PRO A 80 -25.88 2.49 9.41
CA PRO A 80 -25.16 2.86 10.64
C PRO A 80 -23.94 3.76 10.36
N ALA A 81 -23.64 4.66 11.31
CA ALA A 81 -22.51 5.58 11.28
C ALA A 81 -21.17 4.87 11.55
N THR A 82 -20.09 5.24 10.84
CA THR A 82 -18.72 4.75 11.09
C THR A 82 -17.93 5.78 11.90
N SER A 83 -17.31 5.35 13.01
CA SER A 83 -16.42 6.16 13.85
C SER A 83 -15.06 5.46 13.99
N GLY A 84 -13.97 6.18 13.69
CA GLY A 84 -12.58 5.69 13.84
C GLY A 84 -11.81 6.50 14.88
N GLU A 85 -11.01 5.80 15.71
CA GLU A 85 -10.19 6.33 16.81
C GLU A 85 -8.95 7.13 16.33
N ALA A 86 -8.40 8.02 17.17
CA ALA A 86 -7.41 9.03 16.78
C ALA A 86 -5.95 8.49 16.58
N PRO A 87 -5.24 8.87 15.48
CA PRO A 87 -3.91 8.34 15.09
C PRO A 87 -2.75 8.52 16.10
N ALA A 88 -2.83 9.49 17.02
CA ALA A 88 -1.71 9.82 17.92
C ALA A 88 -1.43 8.76 18.99
N LYS A 89 -2.48 8.08 19.48
CA LYS A 89 -2.37 7.06 20.54
C LYS A 89 -1.71 5.78 20.01
N ILE A 90 -2.06 5.39 18.79
CA ILE A 90 -1.52 4.22 18.09
C ILE A 90 0.00 4.34 17.91
N LYS A 91 0.51 5.56 17.63
CA LYS A 91 1.95 5.81 17.50
C LYS A 91 2.73 5.58 18.80
N GLU A 92 2.22 6.09 19.91
CA GLU A 92 2.90 5.93 21.21
C GLU A 92 2.90 4.48 21.69
N ASP A 93 1.79 3.78 21.49
CA ASP A 93 1.68 2.35 21.79
C ASP A 93 2.66 1.54 20.93
N LEU A 94 2.80 1.88 19.64
CA LEU A 94 3.76 1.25 18.74
C LEU A 94 5.20 1.46 19.21
N LYS A 95 5.57 2.69 19.59
CA LYS A 95 6.90 2.98 20.16
C LYS A 95 7.15 2.19 21.45
N ALA A 96 6.15 2.01 22.30
CA ALA A 96 6.29 1.23 23.52
C ALA A 96 6.60 -0.26 23.24
N VAL A 97 5.95 -0.84 22.23
CA VAL A 97 6.21 -2.24 21.83
C VAL A 97 7.56 -2.40 21.12
N LEU A 98 7.94 -1.47 20.25
CA LEU A 98 9.24 -1.47 19.59
C LEU A 98 10.40 -1.42 20.59
N ARG A 99 10.27 -0.61 21.67
CA ARG A 99 11.28 -0.58 22.74
C ARG A 99 11.47 -1.92 23.44
N LYS A 100 10.40 -2.70 23.62
CA LYS A 100 10.48 -4.05 24.22
C LYS A 100 11.16 -5.04 23.28
N LEU A 101 10.82 -4.98 21.99
CA LEU A 101 11.50 -5.77 20.94
C LEU A 101 13.01 -5.48 20.93
N TYR A 102 13.40 -4.20 20.94
CA TYR A 102 14.81 -3.79 20.94
C TYR A 102 15.56 -4.12 22.23
N ALA A 103 14.84 -4.35 23.35
CA ALA A 103 15.41 -4.76 24.63
C ALA A 103 15.61 -6.28 24.74
N GLY A 104 15.25 -7.05 23.71
CA GLY A 104 15.36 -8.52 23.71
C GLY A 104 14.32 -9.22 24.59
N GLU A 105 13.18 -8.58 24.86
CA GLU A 105 12.05 -9.25 25.52
C GLU A 105 11.46 -10.34 24.63
N ASP A 106 10.78 -11.33 25.24
CA ASP A 106 10.28 -12.53 24.57
C ASP A 106 9.59 -12.21 23.22
N PRO A 107 10.16 -12.67 22.08
CA PRO A 107 9.67 -12.37 20.75
C PRO A 107 8.21 -12.76 20.56
N VAL A 108 7.73 -13.82 21.22
CA VAL A 108 6.35 -14.32 21.07
C VAL A 108 5.35 -13.32 21.65
N THR A 109 5.63 -12.82 22.86
CA THR A 109 4.75 -11.86 23.55
C THR A 109 4.78 -10.49 22.87
N CYS A 110 5.96 -10.04 22.42
CA CYS A 110 6.08 -8.76 21.72
C CYS A 110 5.45 -8.81 20.33
N LYS A 111 5.58 -9.92 19.60
CA LYS A 111 4.95 -10.14 18.28
C LYS A 111 3.43 -10.05 18.35
N ALA A 112 2.81 -10.57 19.40
CA ALA A 112 1.35 -10.47 19.61
C ALA A 112 0.89 -9.01 19.83
N GLN A 113 1.57 -8.25 20.70
CA GLN A 113 1.26 -6.83 20.96
C GLN A 113 1.52 -5.96 19.72
N PHE A 114 2.60 -6.26 18.99
CA PHE A 114 2.97 -5.56 17.77
C PHE A 114 1.93 -5.80 16.65
N LYS A 115 1.47 -7.05 16.49
CA LYS A 115 0.45 -7.44 15.52
C LYS A 115 -0.87 -6.71 15.74
N GLU A 116 -1.29 -6.50 16.99
CA GLU A 116 -2.52 -5.78 17.31
C GLU A 116 -2.43 -4.28 17.00
N LEU A 117 -1.25 -3.67 17.17
CA LEU A 117 -1.02 -2.26 16.93
C LEU A 117 -0.79 -1.93 15.46
N ILE A 118 -0.01 -2.74 14.73
CA ILE A 118 0.15 -2.58 13.27
C ILE A 118 -1.19 -2.78 12.54
N ALA A 119 -2.05 -3.68 13.01
CA ALA A 119 -3.39 -3.85 12.41
C ALA A 119 -4.20 -2.54 12.41
N LYS A 120 -3.86 -1.60 13.30
CA LYS A 120 -4.52 -0.29 13.47
C LYS A 120 -3.67 0.88 12.95
N ALA A 121 -2.41 0.66 12.57
CA ALA A 121 -1.46 1.69 12.17
C ALA A 121 -1.23 1.70 10.65
N ASP A 122 -1.07 2.89 10.07
CA ASP A 122 -0.56 3.00 8.72
C ASP A 122 0.99 2.85 8.71
N PRO A 123 1.58 2.44 7.58
CA PRO A 123 3.03 2.37 7.39
C PRO A 123 3.86 3.59 7.73
N LEU A 124 3.34 4.78 7.42
CA LEU A 124 4.02 6.04 7.63
C LEU A 124 4.12 6.32 9.13
N LEU A 125 3.13 5.89 9.90
CA LEU A 125 3.14 5.92 11.36
C LEU A 125 4.24 5.02 11.93
N ILE A 126 4.44 3.83 11.34
CA ILE A 126 5.49 2.88 11.73
C ILE A 126 6.87 3.46 11.43
N ALA A 127 7.11 3.89 10.19
CA ALA A 127 8.37 4.51 9.79
C ALA A 127 8.68 5.79 10.61
N THR A 128 7.65 6.55 10.99
CA THR A 128 7.80 7.73 11.86
C THR A 128 8.21 7.31 13.28
N ALA A 129 7.58 6.27 13.83
CA ALA A 129 7.93 5.74 15.15
C ALA A 129 9.37 5.20 15.18
N GLU A 130 9.80 4.47 14.15
CA GLU A 130 11.16 3.96 14.02
C GLU A 130 12.20 5.07 13.86
N ALA A 131 11.91 6.09 13.04
CA ALA A 131 12.79 7.25 12.90
C ALA A 131 12.89 8.09 14.18
N GLU A 132 11.84 8.13 15.00
CA GLU A 132 11.90 8.72 16.34
C GLU A 132 12.75 7.86 17.30
N LEU A 133 12.60 6.54 17.27
CA LEU A 133 13.40 5.63 18.10
C LEU A 133 14.89 5.64 17.72
N ALA A 134 15.22 5.74 16.44
CA ALA A 134 16.59 5.95 15.99
C ALA A 134 17.21 7.24 16.57
N ARG A 135 16.44 8.34 16.64
CA ARG A 135 16.87 9.59 17.30
C ARG A 135 16.99 9.46 18.82
N GLU A 136 16.26 8.53 19.43
CA GLU A 136 16.32 8.20 20.86
C GLU A 136 17.52 7.30 21.22
N GLY A 137 18.33 6.87 20.24
CA GLY A 137 19.62 6.19 20.46
C GLY A 137 19.61 4.67 20.29
N PHE A 138 18.55 4.09 19.72
CA PHE A 138 18.55 2.68 19.31
C PHE A 138 19.48 2.46 18.11
N SER A 139 20.32 1.42 18.17
CA SER A 139 21.31 1.15 17.13
C SER A 139 20.68 0.57 15.86
N THR A 140 21.31 0.82 14.71
CA THR A 140 20.88 0.28 13.40
C THR A 140 20.73 -1.25 13.44
N ASP A 141 21.61 -1.95 14.16
CA ASP A 141 21.57 -3.41 14.27
C ASP A 141 20.34 -3.90 15.05
N GLN A 142 19.92 -3.18 16.09
CA GLN A 142 18.68 -3.46 16.84
C GLN A 142 17.42 -3.15 16.03
N LEU A 143 17.46 -2.12 15.17
CA LEU A 143 16.39 -1.82 14.23
C LEU A 143 16.24 -2.94 13.18
N MET A 144 17.36 -3.50 12.71
CA MET A 144 17.37 -4.60 11.75
C MET A 144 16.94 -5.95 12.35
N GLU A 145 17.24 -6.24 13.61
CA GLU A 145 16.84 -7.50 14.28
C GLU A 145 15.33 -7.58 14.55
N ALA A 146 14.67 -6.44 14.77
CA ALA A 146 13.20 -6.38 14.83
C ALA A 146 12.54 -6.55 13.45
N CYS A 147 13.27 -6.31 12.35
CA CYS A 147 12.76 -6.42 10.99
C CYS A 147 12.24 -7.85 10.70
N ASP A 148 12.92 -8.89 11.19
CA ASP A 148 12.48 -10.28 11.00
C ASP A 148 11.12 -10.56 11.68
N VAL A 149 10.91 -10.00 12.89
CA VAL A 149 9.61 -10.07 13.59
C VAL A 149 8.54 -9.22 12.90
N HIS A 150 8.92 -8.04 12.39
CA HIS A 150 8.02 -7.15 11.65
C HIS A 150 7.54 -7.83 10.37
N MET A 151 8.45 -8.42 9.59
CA MET A 151 8.14 -9.07 8.32
C MET A 151 7.23 -10.27 8.50
N ASP A 152 7.46 -11.11 9.51
CA ASP A 152 6.54 -12.20 9.84
C ASP A 152 5.13 -11.69 10.16
N VAL A 153 5.02 -10.60 10.92
CA VAL A 153 3.72 -10.00 11.28
C VAL A 153 3.04 -9.40 10.05
N PHE A 154 3.79 -8.73 9.19
CA PHE A 154 3.28 -8.19 7.94
C PHE A 154 2.84 -9.28 6.97
N ARG A 155 3.57 -10.39 6.88
CA ARG A 155 3.19 -11.56 6.08
C ARG A 155 1.90 -12.18 6.59
N ASP A 156 1.80 -12.40 7.90
CA ASP A 156 0.57 -12.91 8.52
C ASP A 156 -0.64 -12.00 8.19
N GLN A 157 -0.45 -10.69 8.25
CA GLN A 157 -1.51 -9.74 7.91
C GLN A 157 -1.87 -9.79 6.44
N LEU A 158 -0.89 -9.77 5.52
CA LEU A 158 -1.14 -9.87 4.08
C LEU A 158 -1.81 -11.19 3.72
N ALA A 159 -1.36 -12.31 4.28
CA ALA A 159 -1.96 -13.62 4.08
C ALA A 159 -3.43 -13.63 4.54
N SER A 160 -3.74 -12.98 5.67
CA SER A 160 -5.11 -12.85 6.18
C SER A 160 -5.99 -11.90 5.36
N SER A 161 -5.39 -10.97 4.60
CA SER A 161 -6.13 -10.01 3.78
C SER A 161 -6.32 -10.45 2.34
N ARG A 162 -5.71 -11.58 1.92
CA ARG A 162 -5.77 -12.09 0.53
C ARG A 162 -7.21 -12.16 0.01
N THR A 163 -7.47 -11.40 -1.05
CA THR A 163 -8.73 -11.42 -1.79
C THR A 163 -8.93 -12.82 -2.39
N VAL A 164 -10.09 -13.42 -2.12
CA VAL A 164 -10.43 -14.75 -2.64
C VAL A 164 -11.22 -14.58 -3.94
N VAL A 165 -10.63 -15.01 -5.06
CA VAL A 165 -11.24 -15.00 -6.39
C VAL A 165 -11.24 -16.40 -7.02
N PRO A 166 -12.18 -16.71 -7.92
CA PRO A 166 -12.20 -17.98 -8.65
C PRO A 166 -10.93 -18.20 -9.47
N ASP A 167 -10.63 -19.47 -9.76
CA ASP A 167 -9.54 -19.81 -10.68
C ASP A 167 -9.82 -19.22 -12.07
N GLY A 168 -8.76 -18.73 -12.73
CA GLY A 168 -8.85 -18.04 -14.01
C GLY A 168 -9.21 -16.55 -13.93
N HIS A 169 -9.61 -16.04 -12.77
CA HIS A 169 -9.85 -14.60 -12.59
C HIS A 169 -8.54 -13.79 -12.73
N PRO A 170 -8.52 -12.63 -13.42
CA PRO A 170 -7.29 -11.87 -13.64
C PRO A 170 -6.52 -11.50 -12.36
N LEU A 171 -7.23 -11.11 -11.30
CA LEU A 171 -6.63 -10.84 -9.98
C LEU A 171 -5.85 -12.02 -9.38
N LYS A 172 -6.17 -13.26 -9.75
CA LYS A 172 -5.45 -14.44 -9.23
C LYS A 172 -3.98 -14.39 -9.62
N LEU A 173 -3.66 -13.90 -10.82
CA LEU A 173 -2.29 -13.76 -11.28
C LEU A 173 -1.57 -12.65 -10.51
N PHE A 174 -2.17 -11.46 -10.39
CA PHE A 174 -1.59 -10.37 -9.60
C PHE A 174 -1.29 -10.80 -8.15
N ILE A 175 -2.18 -11.57 -7.52
CA ILE A 175 -1.98 -12.11 -6.17
C ILE A 175 -0.73 -13.00 -6.09
N ARG A 176 -0.58 -13.93 -7.05
CA ARG A 176 0.57 -14.85 -7.10
C ARG A 176 1.88 -14.12 -7.40
N GLU A 177 1.82 -13.08 -8.22
CA GLU A 177 2.96 -12.24 -8.54
C GLU A 177 3.45 -11.46 -7.33
N GLN A 178 2.54 -10.95 -6.50
CA GLN A 178 2.92 -10.33 -5.23
C GLN A 178 3.64 -11.32 -4.31
N ASP A 179 3.19 -12.58 -4.22
CA ASP A 179 3.90 -13.60 -3.43
C ASP A 179 5.34 -13.78 -3.92
N ALA A 180 5.53 -13.92 -5.25
CA ALA A 180 6.86 -14.06 -5.85
C ALA A 180 7.76 -12.84 -5.61
N ILE A 181 7.21 -11.62 -5.75
CA ILE A 181 7.96 -10.38 -5.53
C ILE A 181 8.39 -10.26 -4.08
N ILE A 182 7.51 -10.59 -3.12
CA ILE A 182 7.84 -10.58 -1.69
C ILE A 182 8.98 -11.56 -1.40
N ASP A 183 8.87 -12.80 -1.89
CA ASP A 183 9.91 -13.82 -1.67
C ASP A 183 11.26 -13.39 -2.26
N TRP A 184 11.27 -12.70 -3.41
CA TRP A 184 12.51 -12.16 -3.98
C TRP A 184 13.06 -10.97 -3.20
N LEU A 185 12.21 -10.04 -2.73
CA LEU A 185 12.65 -8.92 -1.93
C LEU A 185 13.26 -9.38 -0.59
N GLU A 186 12.71 -10.43 0.01
CA GLU A 186 13.26 -11.06 1.22
C GLU A 186 14.61 -11.75 0.99
N GLN A 187 14.74 -12.45 -0.13
CA GLN A 187 16.03 -13.00 -0.56
C GLN A 187 17.06 -11.88 -0.75
N GLY A 188 16.66 -10.78 -1.38
CA GLY A 188 17.51 -9.61 -1.60
C GLY A 188 17.96 -8.96 -0.31
N PHE A 189 17.04 -8.81 0.65
CA PHE A 189 17.36 -8.32 2.00
C PHE A 189 18.32 -9.24 2.75
N THR A 190 18.12 -10.56 2.65
CA THR A 190 19.02 -11.56 3.26
C THR A 190 20.42 -11.52 2.66
N LEU A 191 20.54 -11.43 1.34
CA LEU A 191 21.81 -11.26 0.65
C LEU A 191 22.48 -9.93 1.05
N ALA A 192 21.73 -8.84 1.14
CA ALA A 192 22.25 -7.55 1.57
C ALA A 192 22.77 -7.56 3.02
N ARG A 193 22.08 -8.26 3.95
CA ARG A 193 22.59 -8.48 5.32
C ARG A 193 23.85 -9.34 5.34
N THR A 194 23.92 -10.35 4.47
CA THR A 194 25.12 -11.19 4.32
C THR A 194 26.31 -10.35 3.87
N LEU A 195 26.12 -9.43 2.91
CA LEU A 195 27.15 -8.47 2.50
C LEU A 195 27.65 -7.63 3.69
N SER A 196 26.75 -7.15 4.56
CA SER A 196 27.15 -6.38 5.75
C SER A 196 28.03 -7.16 6.74
N ALA A 197 28.03 -8.49 6.69
CA ALA A 197 28.84 -9.35 7.54
C ALA A 197 30.20 -9.75 6.93
N LEU A 198 30.43 -9.44 5.65
CA LEU A 198 31.67 -9.79 4.94
C LEU A 198 32.73 -8.68 5.05
N ASP A 199 34.00 -9.04 4.87
CA ASP A 199 35.12 -8.10 4.98
C ASP A 199 35.65 -7.68 3.60
N GLY A 200 34.93 -6.76 2.96
CA GLY A 200 35.37 -6.12 1.72
C GLY A 200 34.83 -6.73 0.42
N TYR A 201 35.06 -6.02 -0.68
CA TYR A 201 34.53 -6.37 -2.01
C TYR A 201 34.98 -7.73 -2.53
N VAL A 202 36.19 -8.18 -2.20
CA VAL A 202 36.71 -9.48 -2.64
C VAL A 202 35.94 -10.63 -1.99
N ALA A 203 35.67 -10.54 -0.67
CA ALA A 203 34.86 -11.54 0.04
C ALA A 203 33.40 -11.55 -0.44
N ALA A 204 32.91 -10.40 -0.90
CA ALA A 204 31.54 -10.19 -1.35
C ALA A 204 31.20 -10.70 -2.75
N GLU A 205 32.19 -11.11 -3.56
CA GLU A 205 32.02 -11.30 -5.01
C GLU A 205 30.91 -12.32 -5.36
N SER A 206 30.86 -13.44 -4.64
CA SER A 206 29.86 -14.50 -4.85
C SER A 206 28.46 -14.04 -4.47
N THR A 207 28.29 -13.47 -3.28
CA THR A 207 27.01 -12.91 -2.82
C THR A 207 26.52 -11.77 -3.72
N LEU A 208 27.43 -10.96 -4.27
CA LEU A 208 27.07 -9.94 -5.26
C LEU A 208 26.64 -10.53 -6.60
N ALA A 209 27.21 -11.65 -7.03
CA ALA A 209 26.75 -12.34 -8.23
C ALA A 209 25.32 -12.88 -8.04
N GLU A 210 25.02 -13.47 -6.89
CA GLU A 210 23.67 -13.92 -6.52
C GLU A 210 22.68 -12.75 -6.48
N LEU A 211 23.06 -11.63 -5.84
CA LEU A 211 22.22 -10.43 -5.79
C LEU A 211 21.93 -9.86 -7.19
N ARG A 212 22.93 -9.84 -8.07
CA ARG A 212 22.74 -9.39 -9.47
C ARG A 212 21.79 -10.29 -10.25
N ALA A 213 21.84 -11.60 -10.04
CA ALA A 213 20.92 -12.54 -10.66
C ALA A 213 19.49 -12.33 -10.15
N LEU A 214 19.31 -12.20 -8.84
CA LEU A 214 18.03 -11.88 -8.23
C LEU A 214 17.44 -10.55 -8.75
N MET A 215 18.27 -9.53 -8.92
CA MET A 215 17.84 -8.26 -9.48
C MET A 215 17.29 -8.38 -10.90
N GLN A 216 17.70 -9.37 -11.70
CA GLN A 216 17.07 -9.61 -13.01
C GLN A 216 15.60 -9.98 -12.86
N HIS A 217 15.26 -10.86 -11.92
CA HIS A 217 13.86 -11.22 -11.64
C HIS A 217 13.05 -10.01 -11.15
N LEU A 218 13.61 -9.21 -10.25
CA LEU A 218 12.96 -7.97 -9.77
C LEU A 218 12.79 -6.93 -10.89
N HIS A 219 13.66 -6.91 -11.89
CA HIS A 219 13.49 -6.06 -13.08
C HIS A 219 12.35 -6.55 -13.97
N GLU A 220 12.23 -7.84 -14.21
CA GLU A 220 11.13 -8.44 -14.99
C GLU A 220 9.78 -8.24 -14.29
N ALA A 221 9.79 -8.31 -12.95
CA ALA A 221 8.62 -8.08 -12.11
C ALA A 221 7.97 -6.70 -12.26
N GLN A 222 8.67 -5.72 -12.83
CA GLN A 222 8.08 -4.40 -13.16
C GLN A 222 6.86 -4.48 -14.08
N SER A 223 6.71 -5.57 -14.84
CA SER A 223 5.50 -5.80 -15.62
C SER A 223 4.24 -5.90 -14.75
N HIS A 224 4.36 -6.27 -13.47
CA HIS A 224 3.27 -6.25 -12.49
C HIS A 224 2.65 -4.86 -12.34
N ASP A 225 3.47 -3.90 -11.91
CA ASP A 225 3.08 -2.50 -11.71
C ASP A 225 2.58 -1.92 -13.04
N ALA A 226 3.31 -2.17 -14.13
CA ALA A 226 2.95 -1.67 -15.46
C ALA A 226 1.56 -2.15 -15.91
N ARG A 227 1.21 -3.41 -15.67
CA ARG A 227 -0.14 -3.91 -15.97
C ARG A 227 -1.19 -3.21 -15.12
N GLN A 228 -0.97 -3.03 -13.83
CA GLN A 228 -1.93 -2.33 -12.98
C GLN A 228 -2.13 -0.88 -13.42
N GLU A 229 -1.03 -0.17 -13.64
CA GLU A 229 -0.96 1.23 -14.05
C GLU A 229 -1.66 1.51 -15.38
N ASN A 230 -1.55 0.59 -16.34
CA ASN A 230 -2.04 0.81 -17.70
C ASN A 230 -3.37 0.09 -17.99
N THR A 231 -3.89 -0.72 -17.05
CA THR A 231 -5.17 -1.43 -17.23
C THR A 231 -6.12 -1.19 -16.04
N LEU A 232 -5.86 -1.81 -14.89
CA LEU A 232 -6.72 -1.79 -13.71
C LEU A 232 -7.00 -0.36 -13.22
N PHE A 233 -5.96 0.49 -13.16
CA PHE A 233 -6.09 1.86 -12.67
C PHE A 233 -6.98 2.71 -13.59
N PRO A 234 -6.73 2.80 -14.92
CA PRO A 234 -7.64 3.46 -15.85
C PRO A 234 -9.09 2.96 -15.80
N LEU A 235 -9.29 1.64 -15.64
CA LEU A 235 -10.65 1.08 -15.52
C LEU A 235 -11.35 1.61 -14.27
N LEU A 236 -10.68 1.59 -13.12
CA LEU A 236 -11.21 2.15 -11.86
C LEU A 236 -11.50 3.65 -11.99
N GLU A 237 -10.61 4.41 -12.63
CA GLU A 237 -10.78 5.85 -12.89
C GLU A 237 -11.98 6.15 -13.80
N ARG A 238 -12.28 5.29 -14.78
CA ARG A 238 -13.49 5.42 -15.63
C ARG A 238 -14.79 5.30 -14.84
N TYR A 239 -14.77 4.56 -13.73
CA TYR A 239 -15.86 4.51 -12.75
C TYR A 239 -15.73 5.60 -11.66
N GLY A 240 -14.76 6.52 -11.84
CA GLY A 240 -14.41 7.67 -11.02
C GLY A 240 -13.58 7.34 -9.77
N VAL A 241 -13.10 6.11 -9.59
CA VAL A 241 -12.21 5.80 -8.47
C VAL A 241 -10.81 6.30 -8.81
N GLU A 242 -10.53 7.57 -8.50
CA GLU A 242 -9.25 8.20 -8.85
C GLU A 242 -8.22 8.16 -7.70
N GLU A 243 -8.67 8.27 -6.46
CA GLU A 243 -7.74 8.42 -5.33
C GLU A 243 -6.94 7.15 -5.01
N PRO A 244 -7.52 5.94 -4.91
CA PRO A 244 -6.74 4.73 -4.68
C PRO A 244 -5.70 4.47 -5.77
N PRO A 245 -6.02 4.49 -7.08
CA PRO A 245 -5.01 4.38 -8.15
C PRO A 245 -3.88 5.41 -8.04
N ALA A 246 -4.21 6.68 -7.76
CA ALA A 246 -3.19 7.73 -7.61
C ALA A 246 -2.24 7.47 -6.43
N ILE A 247 -2.74 6.93 -5.32
CA ILE A 247 -1.91 6.53 -4.17
C ILE A 247 -1.00 5.36 -4.56
N MET A 248 -1.55 4.33 -5.21
CA MET A 248 -0.77 3.18 -5.68
C MET A 248 0.35 3.59 -6.63
N TRP A 249 0.05 4.43 -7.61
CA TRP A 249 1.04 4.97 -8.55
C TRP A 249 2.17 5.72 -7.83
N ALA A 250 1.83 6.55 -6.83
CA ALA A 250 2.84 7.27 -6.06
C ALA A 250 3.76 6.30 -5.28
N GLU A 251 3.25 5.16 -4.84
CA GLU A 251 4.03 4.11 -4.18
C GLU A 251 4.90 3.33 -5.17
N HIS A 252 4.39 2.97 -6.35
CA HIS A 252 5.19 2.39 -7.44
C HIS A 252 6.38 3.29 -7.79
N ASN A 253 6.17 4.61 -7.90
CA ASN A 253 7.24 5.57 -8.15
C ASN A 253 8.31 5.59 -7.03
N ARG A 254 7.90 5.44 -5.77
CA ARG A 254 8.84 5.36 -4.64
C ARG A 254 9.64 4.06 -4.69
N MET A 255 8.99 2.93 -4.95
CA MET A 255 9.65 1.64 -5.10
C MET A 255 10.64 1.64 -6.27
N LYS A 256 10.27 2.25 -7.39
CA LYS A 256 11.15 2.50 -8.53
C LYS A 256 12.39 3.31 -8.14
N ALA A 257 12.23 4.39 -7.37
CA ALA A 257 13.35 5.18 -6.90
C ALA A 257 14.27 4.38 -5.96
N THR A 258 13.72 3.55 -5.07
CA THR A 258 14.50 2.66 -4.20
C THR A 258 15.28 1.62 -5.01
N ARG A 259 14.66 1.01 -6.02
CA ARG A 259 15.35 0.11 -6.95
C ARG A 259 16.49 0.82 -7.67
N ASP A 260 16.26 2.03 -8.18
CA ASP A 260 17.30 2.79 -8.89
C ASP A 260 18.52 3.09 -7.99
N ILE A 261 18.31 3.26 -6.67
CA ILE A 261 19.39 3.33 -5.68
C ILE A 261 20.17 2.01 -5.64
N ILE A 262 19.48 0.88 -5.49
CA ILE A 262 20.12 -0.46 -5.46
C ILE A 262 20.92 -0.69 -6.73
N ASP A 263 20.33 -0.45 -7.90
CA ASP A 263 20.99 -0.66 -9.18
C ASP A 263 22.23 0.22 -9.34
N LYS A 264 22.14 1.48 -8.89
CA LYS A 264 23.29 2.38 -8.89
C LYS A 264 24.38 1.83 -7.99
N THR A 265 24.05 1.48 -6.75
CA THR A 265 25.02 0.96 -5.77
C THR A 265 25.70 -0.31 -6.29
N ILE A 266 24.95 -1.27 -6.84
CA ILE A 266 25.52 -2.53 -7.40
C ILE A 266 26.48 -2.27 -8.57
N ARG A 267 26.28 -1.18 -9.33
CA ARG A 267 27.12 -0.78 -10.47
C ARG A 267 28.34 0.07 -10.08
N GLU A 268 28.40 0.60 -8.86
CA GLU A 268 29.52 1.42 -8.43
C GLU A 268 30.83 0.61 -8.35
N THR A 269 31.95 1.29 -8.59
CA THR A 269 33.28 0.67 -8.47
C THR A 269 33.73 0.67 -7.00
N PRO A 270 34.58 -0.27 -6.58
CA PRO A 270 35.13 -0.31 -5.22
C PRO A 270 35.83 0.98 -4.77
N ASP A 271 36.29 1.81 -5.70
CA ASP A 271 36.95 3.10 -5.40
C ASP A 271 35.94 4.23 -5.14
N ALA A 272 34.66 4.07 -5.49
CA ALA A 272 33.64 5.11 -5.38
C ALA A 272 33.10 5.27 -3.95
N MET A 273 33.07 4.20 -3.16
CA MET A 273 32.65 4.21 -1.77
C MET A 273 33.31 3.10 -0.95
N SER A 274 33.40 3.29 0.37
CA SER A 274 33.90 2.23 1.25
C SER A 274 32.95 1.04 1.25
N TYR A 275 33.49 -0.16 1.44
CA TYR A 275 32.68 -1.38 1.49
C TYR A 275 31.60 -1.35 2.58
N ALA A 276 31.92 -0.80 3.75
CA ALA A 276 30.96 -0.66 4.86
C ALA A 276 29.77 0.22 4.47
N GLN A 277 30.02 1.35 3.78
CA GLN A 277 28.95 2.21 3.26
C GLN A 277 28.14 1.51 2.17
N PHE A 278 28.80 0.79 1.26
CA PHE A 278 28.16 0.02 0.21
C PHE A 278 27.17 -1.02 0.76
N ALA A 279 27.62 -1.84 1.71
CA ALA A 279 26.77 -2.87 2.31
C ALA A 279 25.60 -2.26 3.10
N GLN A 280 25.86 -1.17 3.84
CA GLN A 280 24.83 -0.45 4.58
C GLN A 280 23.75 0.14 3.66
N VAL A 281 24.14 0.74 2.52
CA VAL A 281 23.19 1.30 1.55
C VAL A 281 22.31 0.20 0.95
N LEU A 282 22.89 -0.94 0.57
CA LEU A 282 22.12 -2.07 0.03
C LEU A 282 21.14 -2.63 1.06
N ALA A 283 21.59 -2.88 2.29
CA ALA A 283 20.74 -3.42 3.35
C ALA A 283 19.54 -2.50 3.64
N GLY A 284 19.80 -1.19 3.79
CA GLY A 284 18.73 -0.22 4.02
C GLY A 284 17.77 -0.08 2.84
N ALA A 285 18.27 -0.10 1.60
CA ALA A 285 17.43 0.03 0.42
C ALA A 285 16.53 -1.20 0.20
N PHE A 286 17.05 -2.42 0.38
CA PHE A 286 16.23 -3.64 0.30
C PHE A 286 15.18 -3.71 1.40
N GLN A 287 15.55 -3.33 2.63
CA GLN A 287 14.59 -3.24 3.73
C GLN A 287 13.43 -2.30 3.37
N GLN A 288 13.75 -1.07 2.96
CA GLN A 288 12.75 -0.07 2.60
C GLN A 288 11.85 -0.57 1.45
N TRP A 289 12.41 -1.22 0.44
CA TRP A 289 11.62 -1.73 -0.68
C TRP A 289 10.68 -2.84 -0.24
N LEU A 290 11.18 -3.83 0.51
CA LEU A 290 10.39 -4.95 1.04
C LEU A 290 9.22 -4.46 1.89
N GLU A 291 9.47 -3.58 2.86
CA GLU A 291 8.44 -3.01 3.73
C GLU A 291 7.39 -2.24 2.93
N THR A 292 7.84 -1.39 2.00
CA THR A 292 6.93 -0.62 1.14
C THR A 292 6.06 -1.54 0.30
N PHE A 293 6.65 -2.58 -0.31
CA PHE A 293 5.93 -3.49 -1.19
C PHE A 293 4.88 -4.33 -0.43
N VAL A 294 5.20 -4.86 0.76
CA VAL A 294 4.22 -5.66 1.52
C VAL A 294 3.02 -4.81 1.95
N GLN A 295 3.27 -3.55 2.33
CA GLN A 295 2.19 -2.62 2.69
C GLN A 295 1.37 -2.19 1.49
N HIS A 296 2.03 -2.00 0.34
CA HIS A 296 1.40 -1.74 -0.93
C HIS A 296 0.47 -2.90 -1.31
N ALA A 297 1.01 -4.13 -1.33
CA ALA A 297 0.26 -5.36 -1.58
C ALA A 297 -0.95 -5.49 -0.65
N LYS A 298 -0.82 -5.16 0.64
CA LYS A 298 -1.95 -5.17 1.57
C LYS A 298 -3.06 -4.21 1.16
N LYS A 299 -2.73 -2.97 0.77
CA LYS A 299 -3.72 -2.00 0.27
C LYS A 299 -4.38 -2.48 -1.01
N GLU A 300 -3.64 -3.20 -1.87
CA GLU A 300 -4.21 -3.79 -3.06
C GLU A 300 -5.27 -4.84 -2.70
N GLN A 301 -4.94 -5.75 -1.78
CA GLN A 301 -5.88 -6.78 -1.29
C GLN A 301 -7.12 -6.19 -0.58
N GLU A 302 -6.91 -5.27 0.35
CA GLU A 302 -7.97 -4.78 1.24
C GLU A 302 -8.85 -3.71 0.59
N ILE A 303 -8.30 -2.97 -0.37
CA ILE A 303 -8.94 -1.80 -0.93
C ILE A 303 -9.09 -1.94 -2.44
N LEU A 304 -7.98 -1.94 -3.18
CA LEU A 304 -8.04 -1.78 -4.63
C LEU A 304 -8.80 -2.91 -5.31
N TYR A 305 -8.49 -4.16 -4.95
CA TYR A 305 -9.08 -5.36 -5.52
C TYR A 305 -10.53 -5.52 -5.12
N ASN A 306 -10.89 -5.20 -3.86
CA ASN A 306 -12.28 -5.22 -3.42
C ASN A 306 -13.13 -4.18 -4.17
N VAL A 307 -12.59 -2.97 -4.35
CA VAL A 307 -13.26 -1.93 -5.15
C VAL A 307 -13.40 -2.33 -6.61
N ALA A 308 -12.39 -2.97 -7.18
CA ALA A 308 -12.45 -3.48 -8.55
C ALA A 308 -13.51 -4.58 -8.69
N LEU A 309 -13.57 -5.54 -7.76
CA LEU A 309 -14.58 -6.61 -7.75
C LEU A 309 -16.01 -6.07 -7.64
N ASP A 310 -16.22 -4.98 -6.89
CA ASP A 310 -17.54 -4.35 -6.73
C ASP A 310 -18.00 -3.55 -7.96
N LEU A 311 -17.07 -3.07 -8.77
CA LEU A 311 -17.31 -2.12 -9.86
C LEU A 311 -17.21 -2.71 -11.26
N LEU A 312 -16.16 -3.50 -11.50
CA LEU A 312 -15.79 -3.92 -12.85
C LEU A 312 -16.74 -5.00 -13.35
N SER A 313 -17.23 -4.81 -14.56
CA SER A 313 -18.04 -5.81 -15.26
C SER A 313 -17.16 -6.95 -15.79
N GLU A 314 -17.79 -8.08 -16.14
CA GLU A 314 -17.11 -9.18 -16.81
C GLU A 314 -16.35 -8.74 -18.07
N LYS A 315 -16.92 -7.79 -18.83
CA LYS A 315 -16.25 -7.21 -19.99
C LYS A 315 -15.00 -6.43 -19.60
N ASP A 316 -15.04 -5.64 -18.53
CA ASP A 316 -13.87 -4.87 -18.07
C ASP A 316 -12.73 -5.82 -17.67
N TRP A 317 -13.05 -6.95 -17.03
CA TRP A 317 -12.05 -7.98 -16.70
C TRP A 317 -11.44 -8.65 -17.93
N GLN A 318 -12.23 -8.90 -18.97
CA GLN A 318 -11.74 -9.45 -20.24
C GLN A 318 -10.84 -8.44 -20.96
N ASP A 319 -11.25 -7.17 -21.03
CA ASP A 319 -10.47 -6.09 -21.64
C ASP A 319 -9.13 -5.92 -20.88
N LEU A 320 -9.15 -5.91 -19.55
CA LEU A 320 -7.94 -5.90 -18.70
C LEU A 320 -7.00 -7.05 -19.02
N GLN A 321 -7.52 -8.27 -19.15
CA GLN A 321 -6.71 -9.45 -19.42
C GLN A 321 -6.08 -9.39 -20.82
N GLN A 322 -6.81 -8.88 -21.82
CA GLN A 322 -6.30 -8.71 -23.18
C GLN A 322 -5.19 -7.65 -23.22
N GLU A 323 -5.42 -6.47 -22.65
CA GLU A 323 -4.44 -5.37 -22.62
C GLU A 323 -3.18 -5.77 -21.83
N SER A 324 -3.35 -6.54 -20.76
CA SER A 324 -2.24 -7.09 -19.96
C SER A 324 -1.26 -7.95 -20.78
N GLN A 325 -1.71 -8.58 -21.87
CA GLN A 325 -0.83 -9.40 -22.72
C GLN A 325 0.22 -8.56 -23.45
N GLU A 326 -0.13 -7.32 -23.82
CA GLU A 326 0.77 -6.41 -24.54
C GLU A 326 1.85 -5.81 -23.63
N LEU A 327 1.58 -5.78 -22.33
CA LEU A 327 2.47 -5.23 -21.30
C LEU A 327 3.48 -6.26 -20.77
N GLY A 328 3.34 -7.53 -21.19
CA GLY A 328 4.22 -8.63 -20.82
C GLY A 328 3.94 -9.20 -19.43
N PHE A 329 4.60 -10.31 -19.11
CA PHE A 329 4.57 -11.01 -17.82
C PHE A 329 5.97 -11.44 -17.42
N PHE A 330 6.15 -11.80 -16.15
CA PHE A 330 7.40 -12.36 -15.66
C PHE A 330 7.18 -13.82 -15.20
N ALA A 331 8.25 -14.61 -15.20
CA ALA A 331 8.18 -16.01 -14.82
C ALA A 331 8.00 -16.14 -13.30
N LEU A 332 6.98 -16.88 -12.86
CA LEU A 332 6.79 -17.16 -11.44
C LEU A 332 7.76 -18.25 -10.96
N PRO A 333 8.21 -18.22 -9.70
CA PRO A 333 9.03 -19.27 -9.12
C PRO A 333 8.41 -20.67 -9.32
N GLY A 334 9.20 -21.60 -9.87
CA GLY A 334 8.75 -22.97 -10.13
C GLY A 334 7.88 -23.16 -11.38
N GLU A 335 7.58 -22.08 -12.12
CA GLU A 335 6.96 -22.13 -13.44
C GLU A 335 8.03 -21.81 -14.50
N GLU A 336 8.87 -22.80 -14.83
CA GLU A 336 9.73 -22.68 -16.02
C GLU A 336 8.85 -22.59 -17.27
N ASN A 337 9.01 -21.49 -18.02
CA ASN A 337 8.51 -21.20 -19.37
C ASN A 337 7.53 -22.24 -19.94
N ARG A 338 6.23 -21.95 -19.85
CA ARG A 338 5.24 -22.57 -20.73
C ARG A 338 5.08 -21.78 -22.01
#